data_AF-A0A6J6TYZ3-F1
#
_entry.id   AF-A0A6J6TYZ3-F1
#
_cell.length_a   1.000
_cell.length_b   1.000
_cell.length_c   1.000
_cell.angle_alpha   90.00
_cell.angle_beta   90.00
_cell.angle_gamma   90.00
#
_symmetry.space_group_name_H-M   'P 1'
#
loop_
_entity.id
_entity.type
_entity.pdbx_description
1 polymer ?
#
loop_
_entity_poly.entity_id
_entity_poly.type
_entity_poly.pdbx_seq_one_letter_code
_entity_poly.pdbx_strand_id
1 'polypeptide(L)'
;MAPPRRAQVRRGGLVGLGLGLGLLSLAVFFLTAPLEAPEQVLGVFLPLAVGMLALPTGVLALAPLWLGDTPRTARRLAPAPAAVALLGLGLTGWGVARGDLPWTLGAVAPLAVAALLLGTARRLARAGASTDHR
;
A
#
# COMPACT_ATOMS: atom_id res chain seq x y z
N MET A 1 -13.97 -9.80 23.68
CA MET A 1 -12.79 -9.97 22.81
C MET A 1 -11.57 -9.50 23.57
N ALA A 2 -10.62 -10.38 23.87
CA ALA A 2 -9.36 -9.98 24.51
C ALA A 2 -8.56 -9.11 23.54
N PRO A 3 -7.94 -8.00 23.99
CA PRO A 3 -7.14 -7.15 23.11
C PRO A 3 -5.98 -7.96 22.53
N PRO A 4 -5.66 -7.83 21.23
CA PRO A 4 -4.53 -8.52 20.63
C PRO A 4 -3.25 -8.17 21.40
N ARG A 5 -2.46 -9.19 21.74
CA ARG A 5 -1.20 -8.96 22.48
C ARG A 5 -0.32 -8.05 21.63
N ARG A 6 0.14 -6.92 22.18
CA ARG A 6 0.97 -5.91 21.48
C ARG A 6 2.11 -6.50 20.65
N ALA A 7 2.69 -7.62 21.10
CA ALA A 7 3.72 -8.36 20.38
C ALA A 7 3.25 -8.93 19.02
N GLN A 8 2.00 -9.39 18.93
CA GLN A 8 1.40 -9.90 17.69
C GLN A 8 1.15 -8.79 16.68
N VAL A 9 0.63 -7.64 17.13
CA VAL A 9 0.46 -6.44 16.28
C VAL A 9 1.81 -5.94 15.78
N ARG A 10 2.83 -5.91 16.66
CA ARG A 10 4.19 -5.52 16.26
C ARG A 10 4.79 -6.47 15.22
N ARG A 11 4.66 -7.79 15.41
CA ARG A 11 5.13 -8.78 14.43
C ARG A 11 4.41 -8.66 13.11
N GLY A 12 3.07 -8.60 13.12
CA GLY A 12 2.26 -8.43 11.92
C GLY A 12 2.58 -7.14 11.18
N GLY A 13 2.76 -6.04 11.92
CA GLY A 13 3.15 -4.75 11.36
C GLY A 13 4.53 -4.76 10.72
N LEU A 14 5.53 -5.37 11.36
CA LEU A 14 6.88 -5.51 10.80
C LEU A 14 6.90 -6.41 9.56
N VAL A 15 6.15 -7.53 9.58
CA VAL A 15 6.02 -8.42 8.42
C VAL A 15 5.35 -7.69 7.27
N GLY A 16 4.25 -6.96 7.52
CA GLY A 16 3.56 -6.16 6.50
C GLY A 16 4.48 -5.10 5.89
N LEU A 17 5.25 -4.40 6.72
CA LEU A 17 6.17 -3.35 6.26
C LEU A 17 7.33 -3.95 5.44
N GLY A 18 7.95 -5.04 5.92
CA GLY A 18 9.03 -5.73 5.22
C GLY A 18 8.57 -6.35 3.90
N LEU A 19 7.44 -7.03 3.89
CA LEU A 19 6.84 -7.62 2.69
C LEU A 19 6.40 -6.53 1.71
N GLY A 20 5.82 -5.44 2.21
CA GLY A 20 5.47 -4.26 1.43
C GLY A 20 6.67 -3.66 0.70
N LEU A 21 7.76 -3.37 1.43
CA LEU A 21 8.98 -2.84 0.87
C LEU A 21 9.65 -3.81 -0.12
N GLY A 22 9.71 -5.10 0.22
CA GLY A 22 10.31 -6.12 -0.63
C GLY A 22 9.59 -6.26 -1.96
N LEU A 23 8.26 -6.33 -1.94
CA LEU A 23 7.47 -6.48 -3.16
C LEU A 23 7.41 -5.22 -4.02
N LEU A 24 7.37 -4.03 -3.40
CA LEU A 24 7.47 -2.77 -4.15
C LEU A 24 8.84 -2.64 -4.83
N SER A 25 9.92 -2.95 -4.10
CA SER A 25 11.27 -2.97 -4.67
C SER A 25 11.40 -3.97 -5.81
N LEU A 26 10.82 -5.16 -5.65
CA LEU A 26 10.81 -6.20 -6.67
C LEU A 26 10.02 -5.77 -7.92
N ALA A 27 8.86 -5.13 -7.75
CA ALA A 27 8.09 -4.57 -8.86
C ALA A 27 8.87 -3.50 -9.63
N VAL A 28 9.57 -2.60 -8.91
CA VAL A 28 10.44 -1.60 -9.53
C VAL A 28 11.60 -2.27 -10.27
N PHE A 29 12.22 -3.30 -9.70
CA PHE A 29 13.27 -4.07 -10.35
C PHE A 29 12.79 -4.66 -11.68
N PHE A 30 11.63 -5.35 -11.68
CA PHE A 30 11.05 -5.89 -12.92
C PHE A 30 10.66 -4.81 -13.93
N LEU A 31 10.23 -3.63 -13.50
CA LEU A 31 9.98 -2.48 -14.40
C LEU A 31 11.25 -1.93 -15.05
N THR A 32 12.39 -2.06 -14.39
CA THR A 32 13.70 -1.63 -14.92
C THR A 32 14.41 -2.70 -15.74
N ALA A 33 14.07 -3.98 -15.54
CA ALA A 33 14.63 -5.08 -16.30
C ALA A 33 14.10 -5.08 -17.75
N PRO A 34 14.89 -5.60 -18.72
CA PRO A 34 14.37 -5.88 -20.05
C PRO A 34 13.24 -6.91 -19.95
N LEU A 35 12.05 -6.54 -20.39
CA LEU A 35 10.90 -7.44 -20.49
C LEU A 35 11.08 -8.26 -21.76
N GLU A 36 11.54 -9.50 -21.62
CA GLU A 36 11.78 -10.40 -22.76
C GLU A 36 10.49 -11.06 -23.24
N ALA A 37 9.47 -11.14 -22.38
CA ALA A 37 8.17 -11.69 -22.72
C ALA A 37 7.03 -10.86 -22.11
N PRO A 38 5.91 -10.66 -22.83
CA PRO A 38 4.79 -9.84 -22.36
C PRO A 38 4.15 -10.31 -21.04
N GLU A 39 4.13 -11.62 -20.78
CA GLU A 39 3.61 -12.21 -19.54
C GLU A 39 4.42 -11.82 -18.29
N GLN A 40 5.69 -11.38 -18.46
CA GLN A 40 6.53 -10.90 -17.35
C GLN A 40 5.94 -9.63 -16.71
N VAL A 41 5.08 -8.91 -17.43
CA VAL A 41 4.33 -7.75 -16.92
C VAL A 41 3.37 -8.14 -15.78
N LEU A 42 2.84 -9.37 -15.75
CA LEU A 42 2.08 -9.87 -14.58
C LEU A 42 2.97 -10.03 -13.35
N GLY A 43 4.24 -10.39 -13.56
CA GLY A 43 5.28 -10.43 -12.54
C GLY A 43 5.61 -9.05 -11.95
N VAL A 44 5.17 -7.97 -12.58
CA VAL A 44 5.26 -6.60 -12.04
C VAL A 44 4.00 -6.25 -11.26
N PHE A 45 2.81 -6.42 -11.86
CA PHE A 45 1.57 -5.92 -11.29
C PHE A 45 1.13 -6.65 -10.01
N LEU A 46 1.40 -7.96 -9.91
CA LEU A 46 1.00 -8.74 -8.75
C LEU A 46 1.82 -8.36 -7.50
N PRO A 47 3.17 -8.34 -7.55
CA PRO A 47 3.96 -7.83 -6.43
C PRO A 47 3.65 -6.37 -6.11
N LEU A 48 3.40 -5.54 -7.13
CA LEU A 48 3.02 -4.14 -6.93
C LEU A 48 1.73 -4.02 -6.10
N ALA A 49 0.66 -4.71 -6.48
CA ALA A 49 -0.62 -4.66 -5.78
C ALA A 49 -0.51 -5.14 -4.33
N VAL A 50 0.18 -6.27 -4.09
CA VAL A 50 0.38 -6.81 -2.74
C VAL A 50 1.27 -5.89 -1.92
N GLY A 51 2.34 -5.35 -2.51
CA GLY A 51 3.24 -4.39 -1.87
C GLY A 51 2.52 -3.11 -1.43
N MET A 52 1.66 -2.58 -2.30
CA MET A 52 0.81 -1.42 -2.03
C MET A 52 -0.18 -1.66 -0.88
N LEU A 53 -0.67 -2.88 -0.67
CA LEU A 53 -1.52 -3.20 0.48
C LEU A 53 -0.71 -3.39 1.77
N ALA A 54 0.37 -4.16 1.69
CA ALA A 54 1.16 -4.60 2.84
C ALA A 54 1.92 -3.45 3.51
N LEU A 55 2.45 -2.51 2.72
CA LEU A 55 3.23 -1.38 3.24
C LEU A 55 2.40 -0.45 4.16
N PRO A 56 1.28 0.15 3.71
CA PRO A 56 0.50 1.03 4.55
C PRO A 56 -0.20 0.29 5.69
N THR A 57 -0.57 -0.99 5.52
CA THR A 57 -1.10 -1.78 6.65
C THR A 57 -0.04 -2.00 7.73
N GLY A 58 1.21 -2.28 7.35
CA GLY A 58 2.34 -2.34 8.27
C GLY A 58 2.55 -1.03 9.03
N VAL A 59 2.52 0.10 8.31
CA VAL A 59 2.64 1.44 8.91
C VAL A 59 1.48 1.73 9.87
N LEU A 60 0.24 1.47 9.46
CA LEU A 60 -0.96 1.72 10.27
C LEU A 60 -1.04 0.79 11.50
N ALA A 61 -0.48 -0.41 11.44
CA ALA A 61 -0.39 -1.32 12.58
C ALA A 61 0.69 -0.90 13.59
N LEU A 62 1.84 -0.42 13.10
CA LEU A 62 2.97 -0.06 13.96
C LEU A 62 2.79 1.34 14.56
N ALA A 63 2.42 2.34 13.77
CA ALA A 63 2.43 3.73 14.19
C ALA A 63 1.63 4.02 15.48
N PRO A 64 0.44 3.45 15.73
CA PRO A 64 -0.28 3.62 17.00
C PRO A 64 0.46 3.05 18.21
N LEU A 65 1.33 2.05 18.03
CA LEU A 65 2.14 1.48 19.11
C LEU A 65 3.22 2.47 19.60
N TRP A 66 3.67 3.38 18.74
CA TRP A 66 4.72 4.36 19.05
C TRP A 66 4.15 5.74 19.39
N LEU A 67 3.11 6.16 18.67
CA LEU A 67 2.54 7.52 18.75
C LEU A 67 1.28 7.59 19.62
N GLY A 68 0.79 6.45 20.11
CA GLY A 68 -0.49 6.33 20.80
C GLY A 68 -1.67 6.26 19.83
N ASP A 69 -2.72 5.54 20.25
CA ASP A 69 -3.95 5.39 19.47
C ASP A 69 -4.89 6.58 19.72
N THR A 70 -4.64 7.68 18.99
CA THR A 70 -5.39 8.93 19.12
C THR A 70 -5.89 9.41 17.76
N PRO A 71 -6.96 10.23 17.72
CA PRO A 71 -7.44 10.84 16.47
C PRO A 71 -6.38 11.70 15.78
N ARG A 72 -5.48 12.34 16.54
CA ARG A 72 -4.33 13.09 16.01
C ARG A 72 -3.36 12.17 15.29
N THR A 73 -3.08 10.98 15.83
CA THR A 73 -2.25 9.96 15.18
C THR A 73 -2.90 9.48 13.88
N ALA A 74 -4.20 9.21 13.88
CA ALA A 74 -4.94 8.83 12.66
C ALA A 74 -4.85 9.90 11.57
N ARG A 75 -4.97 11.19 11.93
CA ARG A 75 -4.84 12.32 11.00
C ARG A 75 -3.43 12.44 10.42
N ARG A 76 -2.39 12.21 11.23
CA ARG A 76 -0.98 12.19 10.79
C ARG A 76 -0.68 11.02 9.86
N LEU A 77 -1.38 9.90 10.01
CA LEU A 77 -1.19 8.70 9.18
C LEU A 77 -2.04 8.68 7.91
N ALA A 78 -3.09 9.50 7.83
CA ALA A 78 -3.94 9.64 6.65
C ALA A 78 -3.18 9.83 5.31
N PRO A 79 -2.09 10.61 5.21
CA PRO A 79 -1.35 10.74 3.96
C PRO A 79 -0.58 9.48 3.55
N ALA A 80 -0.23 8.58 4.48
CA ALA A 80 0.58 7.40 4.17
C ALA A 80 -0.06 6.47 3.11
N PRO A 81 -1.33 6.01 3.26
CA PRO A 81 -1.97 5.21 2.21
C PRO A 81 -2.16 5.98 0.91
N ALA A 82 -2.41 7.29 0.96
CA ALA A 82 -2.53 8.11 -0.26
C ALA A 82 -1.20 8.20 -1.02
N ALA A 83 -0.07 8.39 -0.33
CA ALA A 83 1.24 8.43 -0.93
C ALA A 83 1.59 7.09 -1.62
N VAL A 84 1.28 5.97 -0.97
CA VAL A 84 1.46 4.63 -1.56
C VAL A 84 0.55 4.43 -2.79
N ALA A 85 -0.69 4.90 -2.72
CA ALA A 85 -1.61 4.84 -3.86
C ALA A 85 -1.05 5.60 -5.06
N LEU A 86 -0.58 6.84 -4.87
CA LEU A 86 -0.02 7.66 -5.95
C LEU A 86 1.24 7.04 -6.55
N LEU A 87 2.15 6.54 -5.70
CA LEU A 87 3.35 5.84 -6.15
C LEU A 87 2.98 4.60 -6.97
N GLY A 88 2.03 3.80 -6.47
CA GLY A 88 1.54 2.62 -7.16
C GLY A 88 0.85 2.92 -8.49
N LEU A 89 0.08 4.00 -8.57
CA LEU A 89 -0.51 4.48 -9.83
C LEU A 89 0.57 4.86 -10.85
N GLY A 90 1.63 5.54 -10.42
CA GLY A 90 2.78 5.87 -11.27
C GLY A 90 3.47 4.62 -11.81
N LEU A 91 3.78 3.65 -10.94
CA LEU A 91 4.39 2.38 -11.34
C LEU A 91 3.46 1.55 -12.23
N THR A 92 2.16 1.58 -11.97
CA THR A 92 1.17 0.89 -12.81
C THR A 92 1.13 1.50 -14.20
N GLY A 93 1.07 2.84 -14.30
CA GLY A 93 1.12 3.55 -15.57
C GLY A 93 2.39 3.25 -16.35
N TRP A 94 3.54 3.18 -15.66
CA TRP A 94 4.81 2.79 -16.29
C TRP A 94 4.79 1.35 -16.80
N GLY A 95 4.26 0.41 -16.01
CA GLY A 95 4.10 -0.99 -16.46
C GLY A 95 3.17 -1.13 -17.65
N VAL A 96 2.06 -0.39 -17.68
CA VAL A 96 1.13 -0.37 -18.82
C VAL A 96 1.80 0.22 -20.06
N ALA A 97 2.58 1.30 -19.92
CA ALA A 97 3.28 1.91 -21.05
C ALA A 97 4.37 1.02 -21.67
N ARG A 98 4.87 0.01 -20.93
CA ARG A 98 5.85 -0.97 -21.42
C ARG A 98 5.22 -2.30 -21.86
N GLY A 99 3.94 -2.52 -21.60
CA GLY A 99 3.28 -3.81 -21.80
C GLY A 99 2.34 -3.83 -22.99
N ASP A 100 2.25 -4.98 -23.64
CA ASP A 100 1.26 -5.24 -24.69
C ASP A 100 -0.03 -5.84 -24.11
N LEU A 101 -1.15 -5.63 -24.81
CA LEU A 101 -2.39 -6.35 -24.54
C LEU A 101 -2.20 -7.85 -24.84
N PRO A 102 -2.78 -8.78 -24.05
CA PRO A 102 -3.74 -8.59 -22.96
C PRO A 102 -3.12 -8.43 -21.55
N TRP A 103 -1.81 -8.42 -21.42
CA TRP A 103 -1.11 -8.54 -20.13
C TRP A 103 -1.27 -7.32 -19.24
N THR A 104 -1.59 -6.16 -19.84
CA THR A 104 -1.99 -4.94 -19.14
C THR A 104 -3.30 -5.07 -18.35
N LEU A 105 -4.11 -6.12 -18.57
CA LEU A 105 -5.25 -6.45 -17.70
C LEU A 105 -4.82 -6.68 -16.24
N GLY A 106 -3.57 -7.08 -16.01
CA GLY A 106 -2.99 -7.18 -14.67
C GLY A 106 -2.99 -5.84 -13.91
N ALA A 107 -3.05 -4.69 -14.60
CA ALA A 107 -3.12 -3.37 -13.99
C ALA A 107 -4.42 -3.13 -13.20
N VAL A 108 -5.47 -3.92 -13.43
CA VAL A 108 -6.74 -3.81 -12.69
C VAL A 108 -6.52 -4.01 -11.18
N ALA A 109 -5.63 -4.94 -10.81
CA ALA A 109 -5.33 -5.22 -9.41
C ALA A 109 -4.71 -4.01 -8.66
N PRO A 110 -3.58 -3.42 -9.10
CA PRO A 110 -3.02 -2.24 -8.43
C PRO A 110 -3.92 -1.01 -8.53
N LEU A 111 -4.74 -0.86 -9.58
CA LEU A 111 -5.76 0.21 -9.66
C LEU A 111 -6.84 0.06 -8.57
N ALA A 112 -7.35 -1.16 -8.38
CA ALA A 112 -8.32 -1.44 -7.32
C ALA A 112 -7.72 -1.17 -5.92
N VAL A 113 -6.46 -1.58 -5.71
CA VAL A 113 -5.74 -1.29 -4.47
C VAL A 113 -5.57 0.21 -4.26
N ALA A 114 -5.18 0.97 -5.28
CA ALA A 114 -5.05 2.42 -5.19
C ALA A 114 -6.37 3.08 -4.76
N ALA A 115 -7.50 2.65 -5.33
CA ALA A 115 -8.83 3.16 -4.95
C ALA A 115 -9.16 2.86 -3.48
N LEU A 116 -8.86 1.65 -2.99
CA LEU A 116 -9.05 1.26 -1.59
C LEU A 116 -8.18 2.09 -0.65
N LEU A 117 -6.92 2.33 -1.01
CA LEU A 117 -5.98 3.14 -0.22
C LEU A 117 -6.41 4.60 -0.14
N LEU A 118 -6.86 5.19 -1.25
CA LEU A 118 -7.42 6.55 -1.26
C LEU A 118 -8.69 6.63 -0.40
N GLY A 119 -9.55 5.61 -0.46
CA GLY A 119 -10.71 5.48 0.43
C GLY A 119 -10.30 5.42 1.91
N THR A 120 -9.23 4.69 2.21
CA THR A 120 -8.67 4.54 3.57
C THR A 120 -8.08 5.86 4.08
N ALA A 121 -7.31 6.56 3.26
CA ALA A 121 -6.78 7.90 3.55
C ALA A 121 -7.90 8.88 3.92
N ARG A 122 -8.98 8.91 3.12
CA ARG A 122 -10.16 9.76 3.37
C ARG A 122 -10.90 9.39 4.65
N ARG A 123 -10.96 8.09 5.00
CA ARG A 123 -11.58 7.64 6.27
C ARG A 123 -10.76 8.09 7.48
N LEU A 124 -9.44 7.92 7.43
CA LEU A 124 -8.51 8.35 8.49
C LEU A 124 -8.53 9.87 8.69
N ALA A 125 -8.52 10.64 7.60
CA ALA A 125 -8.60 12.10 7.65
C ALA A 125 -9.90 12.59 8.31
N ARG A 126 -11.04 11.96 7.99
CA ARG A 126 -12.35 12.30 8.58
C ARG A 126 -12.44 11.93 10.06
N ALA A 127 -11.95 10.76 10.44
CA ALA A 127 -11.94 10.32 11.84
C ALA A 127 -11.14 11.27 12.75
N GLY A 128 -10.05 11.84 12.24
CA GLY A 128 -9.27 12.86 12.94
C GLY A 128 -9.88 14.25 12.97
N ALA A 129 -10.87 14.55 12.11
CA ALA A 129 -11.55 15.85 12.06
C ALA A 129 -12.78 15.91 12.97
N SER A 130 -13.51 14.79 13.12
CA SER A 130 -14.74 14.73 13.93
C SER A 130 -14.53 14.85 15.44
N THR A 131 -13.29 14.87 15.92
CA THR A 131 -12.93 14.96 17.35
C THR A 131 -12.34 16.32 17.76
N ASP A 132 -12.08 17.23 16.81
CA ASP A 132 -11.61 18.61 17.09
C ASP A 132 -12.78 19.57 17.43
N HIS A 133 -14.02 19.07 17.50
CA HIS A 133 -15.24 19.83 17.77
C HIS A 133 -15.96 19.43 19.08
N ARG A 134 -15.28 18.68 19.96
CA ARG A 134 -15.71 18.40 21.33
C ARG A 134 -14.63 18.85 22.29
#